data_AF-A0A9P0DWN9-F1
#
_entry.id   AF-A0A9P0DWN9-F1
#
_cell.length_a   1.000
_cell.length_b   1.000
_cell.length_c   1.000
_cell.angle_alpha   90.00
_cell.angle_beta   90.00
_cell.angle_gamma   90.00
#
_symmetry.space_group_name_H-M   'P 1'
#
loop_
_entity.id
_entity.type
_entity.pdbx_description
1 polymer ?
#
loop_
_entity_poly.entity_id
_entity_poly.type
_entity_poly.pdbx_seq_one_letter_code
_entity_poly.pdbx_strand_id
1 'polypeptide(L)'
;MDAVNQLLRFSRNIMGPIIFPGTKWCGTGNVATNFTDLGILRDLDMCCRTHDSCPDVILAEATKYNLTNTSSFTRVSCDCDHSFYNCLKSAHKIYADLVGKTYFVYSRTKCFSSCRTNFE
;
A
#
# COMPACT_ATOMS: atom_id res chain seq x y z
N MET A 1 -12.44 -1.47 24.59
CA MET A 1 -11.19 -1.48 23.79
C MET A 1 -10.77 -2.93 23.67
N ASP A 2 -11.26 -3.62 22.64
CA ASP A 2 -11.33 -5.09 22.64
C ASP A 2 -9.98 -5.79 22.44
N ALA A 3 -9.80 -6.89 23.17
CA ALA A 3 -8.63 -7.77 23.16
C ALA A 3 -8.24 -8.26 21.74
N VAL A 4 -9.19 -8.27 20.80
CA VAL A 4 -8.98 -8.58 19.38
C VAL A 4 -7.99 -7.59 18.74
N ASN A 5 -8.12 -6.29 19.04
CA ASN A 5 -7.20 -5.26 18.54
C ASN A 5 -5.80 -5.38 19.14
N GLN A 6 -5.68 -5.90 20.36
CA GLN A 6 -4.37 -6.19 20.96
C GLN A 6 -3.71 -7.43 20.33
N LEU A 7 -4.47 -8.48 20.02
CA LEU A 7 -3.97 -9.68 19.32
C LEU A 7 -3.52 -9.36 17.88
N LEU A 8 -4.26 -8.52 17.15
CA LEU A 8 -3.85 -8.04 15.82
C LEU A 8 -2.60 -7.14 15.86
N ARG A 9 -2.42 -6.38 16.95
CA ARG A 9 -1.18 -5.63 17.22
C ARG A 9 -0.01 -6.55 17.61
N PHE A 10 -0.28 -7.60 18.38
CA PHE A 10 0.71 -8.59 18.80
C PHE A 10 1.21 -9.43 17.61
N SER A 11 0.33 -9.80 16.69
CA SER A 11 0.67 -10.56 15.47
C SER A 11 1.55 -9.76 14.49
N ARG A 12 1.34 -8.44 14.39
CA ARG A 12 2.19 -7.50 13.63
C ARG A 12 3.63 -7.39 14.17
N ASN A 13 3.90 -7.83 15.40
CA ASN A 13 5.25 -7.81 15.99
C ASN A 13 6.02 -9.14 15.77
N ILE A 14 5.35 -10.23 15.37
CA ILE A 14 6.01 -11.54 15.14
C ILE A 14 6.42 -11.72 13.67
N MET A 15 5.61 -11.24 12.73
CA MET A 15 5.97 -11.14 11.31
C MET A 15 6.29 -9.68 10.97
N GLY A 16 7.58 -9.36 10.89
CA GLY A 16 8.03 -8.06 10.40
C GLY A 16 7.59 -7.78 8.95
N PRO A 17 7.86 -6.57 8.43
CA PRO A 17 7.46 -6.20 7.08
C PRO A 17 8.08 -7.14 6.03
N ILE A 18 7.22 -7.75 5.20
CA ILE A 18 7.65 -8.52 4.03
C ILE A 18 7.90 -7.51 2.91
N ILE A 19 9.17 -7.27 2.58
CA ILE A 19 9.61 -6.30 1.58
C ILE A 19 10.21 -7.00 0.37
N PHE A 20 9.86 -6.52 -0.83
CA PHE A 20 10.43 -7.02 -2.07
C PHE A 20 11.95 -6.78 -2.10
N PRO A 21 12.79 -7.80 -2.40
CA PRO A 21 14.24 -7.65 -2.39
C PRO A 21 14.74 -6.51 -3.27
N GLY A 22 15.67 -5.72 -2.74
CA GLY A 22 16.24 -4.55 -3.43
C GLY A 22 15.38 -3.28 -3.36
N THR A 23 14.27 -3.31 -2.62
CA THR A 23 13.40 -2.16 -2.31
C THR A 23 13.33 -1.94 -0.80
N LYS A 24 12.77 -0.82 -0.36
CA LYS A 24 12.51 -0.53 1.05
C LYS A 24 11.04 -0.27 1.34
N TRP A 25 10.24 0.04 0.32
CA TRP A 25 8.84 0.46 0.41
C TRP A 25 7.86 -0.51 -0.25
N CYS A 26 8.32 -1.46 -1.08
CA CYS A 26 7.41 -2.38 -1.76
C CYS A 26 7.07 -3.57 -0.86
N GLY A 27 6.06 -3.43 0.01
CA GLY A 27 5.63 -4.51 0.88
C GLY A 27 4.56 -4.13 1.91
N THR A 28 4.47 -4.92 2.98
CA THR A 28 3.57 -4.61 4.10
C THR A 28 4.20 -3.56 5.02
N GLY A 29 3.98 -2.28 4.70
CA GLY A 29 4.72 -1.16 5.29
C GLY A 29 6.07 -0.99 4.61
N ASN A 30 7.04 -0.41 5.32
CA ASN A 30 8.38 -0.17 4.79
C ASN A 30 9.47 -0.38 5.85
N VAL A 31 10.70 -0.58 5.39
CA VAL A 31 11.93 -0.69 6.22
C VAL A 31 12.86 0.51 6.01
N ALA A 32 12.34 1.60 5.43
CA ALA A 32 13.08 2.81 5.16
C ALA A 32 13.36 3.57 6.46
N THR A 33 14.58 4.08 6.61
CA THR A 33 14.96 4.89 7.78
C THR A 33 14.42 6.32 7.70
N ASN A 34 14.14 6.80 6.48
CA ASN A 34 13.53 8.10 6.21
C ASN A 34 12.91 8.11 4.80
N PHE A 35 12.19 9.18 4.46
CA PHE A 35 11.49 9.29 3.17
C PHE A 35 12.42 9.15 1.95
N THR A 36 13.67 9.61 2.02
CA THR A 36 14.62 9.55 0.90
C THR A 36 15.39 8.22 0.82
N ASP A 37 15.22 7.37 1.81
CA ASP A 37 15.89 6.09 1.91
C ASP A 37 15.23 5.08 0.97
N LEU A 38 15.88 4.83 -0.16
CA LEU A 38 15.42 3.95 -1.23
C LEU A 38 16.43 2.81 -1.43
N GLY A 39 15.92 1.65 -1.81
CA GLY A 39 16.70 0.49 -2.21
C GLY A 39 17.40 0.68 -3.57
N ILE A 40 18.09 -0.38 -4.00
CA ILE A 40 18.84 -0.39 -5.27
C ILE A 40 17.92 -0.32 -6.50
N LEU A 41 16.69 -0.85 -6.39
CA LEU A 41 15.67 -0.77 -7.44
C LEU A 41 14.91 0.56 -7.33
N ARG A 42 15.64 1.68 -7.48
CA ARG A 42 15.16 3.02 -7.09
C ARG A 42 13.83 3.42 -7.70
N ASP A 43 13.65 3.27 -9.01
CA ASP A 43 12.41 3.71 -9.69
C ASP A 43 11.18 2.92 -9.23
N LEU A 44 11.33 1.60 -9.06
CA LEU A 44 10.29 0.74 -8.48
C LEU A 44 9.98 1.15 -7.04
N ASP A 45 11.02 1.36 -6.24
CA ASP A 45 10.88 1.69 -4.83
C ASP A 45 10.24 3.08 -4.62
N MET A 46 10.50 4.03 -5.52
CA MET A 46 9.82 5.34 -5.54
C MET A 46 8.32 5.19 -5.82
N CYS A 47 7.91 4.27 -6.71
CA CYS A 47 6.48 4.00 -6.93
C CYS A 47 5.81 3.50 -5.65
N CYS A 48 6.43 2.53 -4.97
CA CYS A 48 5.91 1.99 -3.72
C CYS A 48 5.89 3.02 -2.59
N ARG A 49 6.95 3.82 -2.42
CA ARG A 49 6.98 4.92 -1.45
C ARG A 49 5.84 5.92 -1.66
N THR A 50 5.60 6.28 -2.92
CA THR A 50 4.53 7.23 -3.27
C THR A 50 3.16 6.65 -2.95
N HIS A 51 2.96 5.36 -3.21
CA HIS A 51 1.74 4.63 -2.89
C HIS A 51 1.53 4.50 -1.37
N ASP A 52 2.57 4.17 -0.61
CA ASP A 52 2.59 4.15 0.86
C ASP A 52 2.23 5.52 1.48
N SER A 53 2.55 6.59 0.77
CA SER A 53 2.28 7.98 1.17
C SER A 53 0.90 8.49 0.72
N CYS A 54 -0.01 7.60 0.31
CA CYS A 54 -1.35 7.97 -0.11
C CYS A 54 -2.07 8.78 1.00
N PRO A 55 -2.59 9.99 0.71
CA PRO A 55 -3.20 10.83 1.74
C PRO A 55 -4.56 10.32 2.22
N ASP A 56 -5.21 9.46 1.42
CA ASP A 56 -6.54 8.93 1.73
C ASP A 56 -6.52 7.40 1.78
N VAL A 57 -6.64 6.87 3.00
CA VAL A 57 -6.61 5.44 3.29
C VAL A 57 -7.73 5.04 4.26
N ILE A 58 -8.11 3.77 4.19
CA ILE A 58 -8.90 3.06 5.20
C ILE A 58 -8.00 1.96 5.75
N LEU A 59 -7.58 2.09 7.01
CA LEU A 59 -6.74 1.09 7.68
C LEU A 59 -7.45 -0.27 7.77
N ALA A 60 -6.69 -1.33 8.01
CA ALA A 60 -7.25 -2.67 8.24
C ALA A 60 -8.30 -2.64 9.36
N GLU A 61 -9.45 -3.28 9.11
CA GLU A 61 -10.62 -3.35 10.00
C GLU A 61 -11.26 -2.00 10.37
N ALA A 62 -10.83 -0.89 9.76
CA ALA A 62 -11.39 0.42 10.00
C ALA A 62 -12.57 0.72 9.06
N THR A 63 -13.44 1.63 9.49
CA THR A 63 -14.54 2.18 8.69
C THR A 63 -14.30 3.65 8.40
N LYS A 64 -14.41 4.05 7.13
CA LYS A 64 -14.36 5.45 6.67
C LYS A 64 -15.29 5.61 5.47
N TYR A 65 -15.95 6.76 5.31
CA TYR A 65 -16.91 6.99 4.21
C TYR A 65 -18.03 5.95 4.12
N ASN A 66 -18.46 5.41 5.28
CA ASN A 66 -19.43 4.31 5.35
C ASN A 66 -18.97 3.01 4.62
N LEU A 67 -17.66 2.87 4.40
CA LEU A 67 -17.02 1.68 3.85
C LEU A 67 -16.14 1.06 4.94
N THR A 68 -16.35 -0.22 5.21
CA THR A 68 -15.50 -1.00 6.12
C THR A 68 -14.44 -1.76 5.33
N ASN A 69 -13.18 -1.59 5.71
CA ASN A 69 -12.09 -2.38 5.14
C ASN A 69 -11.93 -3.69 5.93
N THR A 70 -12.63 -4.74 5.52
CA THR A 70 -12.55 -6.08 6.13
C THR A 70 -11.29 -6.88 5.74
N SER A 71 -10.25 -6.18 5.27
CA SER A 71 -8.97 -6.79 4.90
C SER A 71 -7.95 -6.51 5.99
N SER A 72 -7.01 -7.43 6.18
CA SER A 72 -5.85 -7.24 7.06
C SER A 72 -4.83 -6.23 6.55
N PHE A 73 -5.00 -5.69 5.33
CA PHE A 73 -4.12 -4.69 4.73
C PHE A 73 -4.79 -3.31 4.62
N THR A 74 -3.99 -2.26 4.64
CA THR A 74 -4.46 -0.89 4.36
C THR A 74 -5.06 -0.82 2.95
N ARG A 75 -6.22 -0.19 2.86
CA ARG A 75 -6.87 0.13 1.58
C ARG A 75 -6.61 1.58 1.22
N VAL A 76 -6.18 1.87 -0.01
CA VAL A 76 -5.91 3.23 -0.49
C VAL A 76 -7.01 3.72 -1.44
N SER A 77 -7.02 5.02 -1.73
CA SER A 77 -7.92 5.60 -2.73
C SER A 77 -7.63 5.08 -4.15
N CYS A 78 -8.65 5.05 -5.00
CA CYS A 78 -8.49 4.65 -6.41
C CYS A 78 -7.57 5.60 -7.19
N ASP A 79 -7.50 6.88 -6.82
CA ASP A 79 -6.55 7.85 -7.41
C ASP A 79 -5.09 7.43 -7.14
N CYS A 80 -4.80 6.99 -5.90
CA CYS A 80 -3.49 6.48 -5.52
C CYS A 80 -3.16 5.16 -6.25
N ASP A 81 -4.10 4.22 -6.31
CA ASP A 81 -3.89 2.94 -7.01
C ASP A 81 -3.66 3.14 -8.51
N HIS A 82 -4.41 4.06 -9.15
CA HIS A 82 -4.22 4.39 -10.56
C HIS A 82 -2.86 5.03 -10.81
N SER A 83 -2.45 5.97 -9.94
CA SER A 83 -1.12 6.59 -10.01
C SER A 83 -0.01 5.56 -9.82
N PHE A 84 -0.19 4.62 -8.89
CA PHE A 84 0.75 3.53 -8.66
C PHE A 84 0.87 2.60 -9.86
N TYR A 85 -0.25 2.21 -10.47
CA TYR A 85 -0.26 1.41 -11.71
C TYR A 85 0.55 2.09 -12.82
N ASN A 86 0.32 3.38 -13.07
CA ASN A 86 1.03 4.13 -14.12
C ASN A 86 2.52 4.29 -13.80
N CYS A 87 2.87 4.49 -12.53
CA CYS A 87 4.26 4.54 -12.09
C CYS A 87 4.98 3.21 -12.36
N LEU A 88 4.38 2.08 -11.97
CA LEU A 88 4.97 0.75 -12.21
C LEU A 88 5.15 0.46 -13.70
N LYS A 89 4.20 0.87 -14.54
CA LYS A 89 4.33 0.76 -16.00
C LYS A 89 5.49 1.58 -16.54
N SER A 90 5.71 2.77 -16.00
CA SER A 90 6.78 3.68 -16.44
C SER A 90 8.16 3.25 -15.94
N ALA A 91 8.26 2.59 -14.78
CA ALA A 91 9.53 2.12 -14.22
C ALA A 91 10.21 1.01 -15.08
N HIS A 92 9.51 0.42 -16.05
CA HIS A 92 10.05 -0.39 -17.16
C HIS A 92 11.14 -1.43 -16.79
N LYS A 93 10.81 -2.35 -15.87
CA LYS A 93 11.65 -3.52 -15.51
C LYS A 93 10.79 -4.73 -15.16
N ILE A 94 11.33 -5.94 -15.36
CA ILE A 94 10.69 -7.22 -14.98
C ILE A 94 10.22 -7.25 -13.51
N TYR A 95 10.95 -6.58 -12.61
CA TYR A 95 10.60 -6.50 -11.20
C TYR A 95 9.36 -5.62 -10.94
N ALA A 96 9.19 -4.52 -11.69
CA ALA A 96 8.01 -3.67 -11.58
C ALA A 96 6.76 -4.40 -12.07
N ASP A 97 6.87 -5.18 -13.15
CA ASP A 97 5.77 -6.05 -13.61
C ASP A 97 5.41 -7.12 -12.58
N LEU A 98 6.40 -7.72 -11.90
CA LEU A 98 6.16 -8.71 -10.86
C LEU A 98 5.45 -8.09 -9.65
N VAL A 99 5.90 -6.92 -9.17
CA VAL A 99 5.24 -6.18 -8.09
C VAL A 99 3.81 -5.80 -8.50
N GLY A 100 3.63 -5.27 -9.71
CA GLY A 100 2.31 -4.92 -10.23
C GLY A 100 1.35 -6.11 -10.32
N LYS A 101 1.80 -7.26 -10.83
CA LYS A 101 0.97 -8.48 -10.86
C LYS A 101 0.64 -8.96 -9.45
N THR A 102 1.60 -8.90 -8.53
CA THR A 102 1.38 -9.26 -7.12
C THR A 102 0.29 -8.40 -6.52
N TYR A 103 0.38 -7.08 -6.65
CA TYR A 103 -0.57 -6.15 -6.07
C TYR A 103 -1.96 -6.21 -6.74
N PHE A 104 -2.03 -6.01 -8.06
CA PHE A 104 -3.30 -5.81 -8.77
C PHE A 104 -4.02 -7.11 -9.16
N VAL A 105 -3.30 -8.24 -9.26
CA VAL A 105 -3.89 -9.51 -9.72
C VAL A 105 -3.98 -10.51 -8.58
N TYR A 106 -2.88 -10.77 -7.88
CA TYR A 106 -2.83 -11.84 -6.88
C TYR A 106 -3.38 -11.41 -5.52
N SER A 107 -3.04 -10.23 -5.03
CA SER A 107 -3.56 -9.72 -3.76
C SER A 107 -5.04 -9.32 -3.83
N ARG A 108 -5.60 -9.13 -5.04
CA ARG A 108 -7.00 -8.72 -5.29
C ARG A 108 -7.43 -7.57 -4.40
N THR A 109 -6.53 -6.61 -4.18
CA THR A 109 -6.83 -5.40 -3.41
C THR A 109 -7.95 -4.65 -4.12
N LYS A 110 -8.84 -4.04 -3.32
CA LYS A 110 -9.85 -3.13 -3.85
C LYS A 110 -9.44 -1.74 -3.41
N CYS A 111 -9.45 -0.75 -4.29
CA CYS A 111 -9.40 0.64 -3.88
C CYS A 111 -10.78 1.14 -3.44
N PHE A 112 -10.85 2.35 -2.91
CA PHE A 112 -12.12 3.06 -2.70
C PHE A 112 -12.12 4.41 -3.41
N SER A 113 -13.30 4.85 -3.84
CA SER A 113 -13.53 6.22 -4.28
C SER A 113 -14.54 6.85 -3.34
N SER A 114 -14.19 7.98 -2.73
CA SER A 114 -15.21 8.82 -2.11
C SER A 114 -16.00 9.50 -3.23
N CYS A 115 -17.32 9.60 -3.07
CA CYS A 115 -18.10 10.50 -3.91
C CYS A 115 -17.73 11.92 -3.45
N ARG A 116 -16.80 12.59 -4.16
CA ARG A 116 -16.46 13.98 -3.86
C ARG A 116 -17.65 14.85 -4.25
N THR A 117 -18.41 15.35 -3.29
CA THR A 117 -19.43 16.39 -3.52
C THR A 117 -18.75 17.75 -3.63
N ASN A 118 -17.96 17.99 -4.68
CA ASN A 118 -17.46 19.32 -4.99
C ASN A 118 -17.98 19.71 -6.37
N PHE A 119 -19.20 20.22 -6.39
CA PHE A 119 -19.62 21.20 -7.39
C PHE A 119 -19.12 22.56 -6.89
N GLU A 120 -17.99 23.02 -7.40
CA GLU A 120 -17.64 24.44 -7.54
C GLU A 120 -16.97 24.63 -8.90
#